data_AF-A0A2H0LIT5-F1
#
_entry.id   AF-A0A2H0LIT5-F1
#
_cell.length_a   1.000
_cell.length_b   1.000
_cell.length_c   1.000
_cell.angle_alpha   90.00
_cell.angle_beta   90.00
_cell.angle_gamma   90.00
#
_symmetry.space_group_name_H-M   'P 1'
#
loop_
_entity.id
_entity.type
_entity.pdbx_description
1 polymer ?
#
loop_
_entity_poly.entity_id
_entity_poly.type
_entity_poly.pdbx_seq_one_letter_code
_entity_poly.pdbx_strand_id
1 'polypeptide(L)'
;MRLDRLIESPSMKALSLALAIIFAAEQAWGADPSTLQTLQASRDYQRQLDTAHTAAIITIYDDLYSRKPTEQELKEALVFLRRTPQLAHLVERLSQSPESRWRLRQLNPERIKYRKAEAARISAEVSRLVGDALRSLARQGQGAGARGQENQNSSSHAPRPTPHAPVSMMPGLDVTPAVPTLTQLNETEIQAFETWLRQPESLCSNCAPNALAPMLGRVGISASREILTSQAFLLDYLGGNLQLRAFSGPLTVSMDTVQRLAQAYGLTLNTVELTPDELVLLRFPMIAALDLTKDGVADHYVVVTEATDDRVDYLESDGTHETIPTYEFLKLFTRYALVASADSYGTLLSASHRHAIHGGHRDKDTYLYGPPLQVLSLYTAA
;
A
#
# COMPACT_ATOMS: atom_id res chain seq x y z
N MET A 1 -4.39 31.74 25.30
CA MET A 1 -5.13 30.50 25.61
C MET A 1 -4.46 29.37 24.84
N ARG A 2 -4.03 28.27 25.49
CA ARG A 2 -3.35 27.16 24.81
C ARG A 2 -4.34 26.42 23.89
N LEU A 3 -3.91 26.09 22.67
CA LEU A 3 -4.74 25.46 21.62
C LEU A 3 -5.42 24.18 22.14
N ASP A 4 -4.72 23.44 22.99
CA ASP A 4 -5.14 22.17 23.60
C ASP A 4 -6.43 22.32 24.44
N ARG A 5 -6.58 23.44 25.17
CA ARG A 5 -7.81 23.73 25.94
C ARG A 5 -8.98 24.17 25.08
N LEU A 6 -8.71 24.64 23.86
CA LEU A 6 -9.73 25.06 22.91
C LEU A 6 -10.38 23.82 22.28
N ILE A 7 -9.56 22.83 21.91
CA ILE A 7 -9.99 21.53 21.34
C ILE A 7 -10.81 20.70 22.35
N GLU A 8 -10.46 20.75 23.63
CA GLU A 8 -11.20 20.03 24.68
C GLU A 8 -12.52 20.68 25.08
N SER A 9 -12.80 21.90 24.62
CA SER A 9 -14.04 22.56 24.97
C SER A 9 -15.24 21.77 24.42
N PRO A 10 -16.33 21.60 25.20
CA PRO A 10 -17.55 20.94 24.74
C PRO A 10 -18.06 21.54 23.43
N SER A 11 -17.88 22.85 23.24
CA SER A 11 -18.23 23.58 22.04
C SER A 11 -17.40 23.19 20.82
N MET A 12 -16.08 22.94 20.97
CA MET A 12 -15.25 22.46 19.86
C MET A 12 -15.47 20.99 19.55
N LYS A 13 -15.76 20.13 20.55
CA LYS A 13 -16.16 18.74 20.29
C LYS A 13 -17.50 18.69 19.55
N ALA A 14 -18.46 19.52 19.97
CA ALA A 14 -19.73 19.68 19.29
C ALA A 14 -19.56 20.30 17.89
N LEU A 15 -18.62 21.24 17.70
CA LEU A 15 -18.31 21.82 16.40
C LEU A 15 -17.62 20.83 15.46
N SER A 16 -16.64 20.05 15.92
CA SER A 16 -15.98 19.01 15.13
C SER A 16 -16.95 17.90 14.73
N LEU A 17 -17.83 17.51 15.66
CA LEU A 17 -18.92 16.58 15.37
C LEU A 17 -19.91 17.22 14.38
N ALA A 18 -20.33 18.47 14.58
CA ALA A 18 -21.22 19.19 13.66
C ALA A 18 -20.59 19.40 12.27
N LEU A 19 -19.28 19.63 12.17
CA LEU A 19 -18.57 19.76 10.89
C LEU A 19 -18.45 18.42 10.18
N ALA A 20 -18.17 17.33 10.90
CA ALA A 20 -18.24 15.97 10.34
C ALA A 20 -19.66 15.64 9.84
N ILE A 21 -20.69 16.16 10.52
CA ILE A 21 -22.10 16.01 10.16
C ILE A 21 -22.50 16.86 8.95
N ILE A 22 -22.02 18.12 8.87
CA ILE A 22 -22.27 19.01 7.73
C ILE A 22 -21.58 18.47 6.47
N PHE A 23 -20.35 17.97 6.58
CA PHE A 23 -19.62 17.34 5.48
C PHE A 23 -20.33 16.05 4.99
N ALA A 24 -20.98 15.33 5.90
CA ALA A 24 -21.81 14.18 5.59
C ALA A 24 -23.19 14.56 4.98
N ALA A 25 -23.73 15.73 5.32
CA ALA A 25 -25.00 16.24 4.81
C ALA A 25 -24.89 16.91 3.43
N GLU A 26 -23.77 17.56 3.12
CA GLU A 26 -23.49 18.16 1.80
C GLU A 26 -23.41 17.12 0.68
N GLN A 27 -23.11 15.86 0.99
CA GLN A 27 -23.07 14.75 0.04
C GLN A 27 -24.45 14.07 -0.16
N ALA A 28 -25.49 14.53 0.55
CA ALA A 28 -26.78 13.84 0.64
C ALA A 28 -27.96 14.77 0.32
N TRP A 29 -28.03 15.30 -0.89
CA TRP A 29 -29.27 15.90 -1.40
C TRP A 29 -30.08 14.84 -2.13
N GLY A 30 -31.16 14.35 -1.49
CA GLY A 30 -32.17 13.52 -2.16
C GLY A 30 -32.94 12.50 -1.30
N ALA A 31 -33.21 12.73 -0.01
CA ALA A 31 -34.03 11.80 0.78
C ALA A 31 -35.36 12.43 1.25
N ASP A 32 -36.47 11.71 0.99
CA ASP A 32 -37.84 12.07 1.34
C ASP A 32 -38.08 12.00 2.87
N PRO A 33 -38.48 13.11 3.52
CA PRO A 33 -38.80 13.19 4.94
C PRO A 33 -39.91 12.23 5.42
N SER A 34 -40.77 11.74 4.53
CA SER A 34 -41.94 10.93 4.91
C SER A 34 -41.59 9.51 5.41
N THR A 35 -40.40 9.01 5.05
CA THR A 35 -39.89 7.68 5.48
C THR A 35 -39.42 7.64 6.94
N LEU A 36 -39.22 8.79 7.60
CA LEU A 36 -38.57 8.88 8.91
C LEU A 36 -39.55 8.83 10.11
N GLN A 37 -40.86 8.87 9.88
CA GLN A 37 -41.86 8.97 10.96
C GLN A 37 -42.46 7.63 11.44
N THR A 38 -42.18 6.50 10.80
CA THR A 38 -42.82 5.21 11.09
C THR A 38 -42.05 4.26 12.00
N LEU A 39 -40.93 4.66 12.60
CA LEU A 39 -40.11 3.79 13.45
C LEU A 39 -40.33 4.04 14.95
N GLN A 40 -41.49 3.61 15.48
CA GLN A 40 -41.59 3.24 16.89
C GLN A 40 -41.00 1.83 17.05
N ALA A 41 -39.70 1.76 17.27
CA ALA A 41 -38.92 0.54 17.38
C ALA A 41 -39.31 -0.32 18.60
N SER A 42 -39.42 -1.63 18.41
CA SER A 42 -39.46 -2.58 19.52
C SER A 42 -38.17 -2.46 20.35
N ARG A 43 -38.22 -2.82 21.65
CA ARG A 43 -37.04 -2.78 22.53
C ARG A 43 -35.86 -3.59 21.98
N ASP A 44 -36.13 -4.68 21.25
CA ASP A 44 -35.10 -5.53 20.67
C ASP A 44 -34.44 -4.88 19.45
N TYR A 45 -35.21 -4.16 18.62
CA TYR A 45 -34.65 -3.37 17.52
C TYR A 45 -33.76 -2.23 18.03
N GLN A 46 -34.18 -1.55 19.10
CA GLN A 46 -33.37 -0.48 19.70
C GLN A 46 -32.03 -0.99 20.23
N ARG A 47 -32.00 -2.18 20.84
CA ARG A 47 -30.74 -2.82 21.28
C ARG A 47 -29.82 -3.14 20.11
N GLN A 48 -30.36 -3.70 19.02
CA GLN A 48 -29.57 -3.98 17.81
C GLN A 48 -28.98 -2.69 17.22
N LEU A 49 -29.77 -1.62 17.18
CA LEU A 49 -29.33 -0.31 16.71
C LEU A 49 -28.22 0.27 17.60
N ASP A 50 -28.38 0.19 18.92
CA ASP A 50 -27.36 0.65 19.88
C ASP A 50 -26.06 -0.14 19.78
N THR A 51 -26.12 -1.45 19.50
CA THR A 51 -24.93 -2.27 19.24
C THR A 51 -24.21 -1.82 17.96
N ALA A 52 -24.94 -1.57 16.87
CA ALA A 52 -24.36 -1.09 15.62
C ALA A 52 -23.72 0.30 15.78
N HIS A 53 -24.43 1.23 16.44
CA HIS A 53 -23.90 2.57 16.73
C HIS A 53 -22.67 2.52 17.64
N THR A 54 -22.66 1.62 18.63
CA THR A 54 -21.50 1.44 19.51
C THR A 54 -20.26 1.04 18.72
N ALA A 55 -20.40 0.08 17.81
CA ALA A 55 -19.30 -0.34 16.94
C ALA A 55 -18.80 0.82 16.07
N ALA A 56 -19.71 1.57 15.43
CA ALA A 56 -19.36 2.72 14.60
C ALA A 56 -18.65 3.84 15.41
N ILE A 57 -19.13 4.17 16.61
CA ILE A 57 -18.51 5.18 17.48
C ILE A 57 -17.10 4.75 17.90
N ILE A 58 -16.91 3.48 18.25
CA ILE A 58 -15.60 2.95 18.62
C ILE A 58 -14.62 3.08 17.45
N THR A 59 -15.05 2.70 16.24
CA THR A 59 -14.23 2.87 15.03
C THR A 59 -13.87 4.32 14.78
N ILE A 60 -14.84 5.24 14.84
CA ILE A 60 -14.57 6.68 14.63
C ILE A 60 -13.55 7.20 15.65
N TYR A 61 -13.63 6.75 16.90
CA TYR A 61 -12.69 7.16 17.94
C TYR A 61 -11.29 6.62 17.73
N ASP A 62 -11.18 5.37 17.28
CA ASP A 62 -9.90 4.76 16.91
C ASP A 62 -9.28 5.49 15.71
N ASP A 63 -10.08 5.80 14.69
CA ASP A 63 -9.62 6.49 13.48
C ASP A 63 -9.20 7.94 13.72
N LEU A 64 -10.00 8.70 14.46
CA LEU A 64 -9.78 10.14 14.64
C LEU A 64 -8.87 10.46 15.82
N TYR A 65 -8.84 9.59 16.83
CA TYR A 65 -8.15 9.88 18.10
C TYR A 65 -7.16 8.79 18.52
N SER A 66 -7.01 7.71 17.73
CA SER A 66 -6.12 6.57 18.03
C SER A 66 -6.30 6.03 19.45
N ARG A 67 -7.54 6.06 19.94
CA ARG A 67 -7.92 5.54 21.25
C ARG A 67 -9.36 5.09 21.25
N LYS A 68 -9.70 4.18 22.17
CA LYS A 68 -11.11 3.83 22.43
C LYS A 68 -11.84 4.98 23.15
N PRO A 69 -13.15 5.17 22.88
CA PRO A 69 -13.96 6.09 23.68
C PRO A 69 -14.05 5.57 25.11
N THR A 70 -14.06 6.47 26.08
CA THR A 70 -14.43 6.11 27.46
C THR A 70 -15.90 5.66 27.51
N GLU A 71 -16.29 4.92 28.55
CA GLU A 71 -17.68 4.49 28.74
C GLU A 71 -18.65 5.67 28.72
N GLN A 72 -18.24 6.80 29.33
CA GLN A 72 -19.03 8.03 29.35
C GLN A 72 -19.16 8.66 27.96
N GLU A 73 -18.07 8.78 27.19
CA GLU A 73 -18.11 9.28 25.81
C GLU A 73 -18.99 8.42 24.91
N LEU A 74 -18.89 7.09 25.04
CA LEU A 74 -19.72 6.16 24.29
C LEU A 74 -21.20 6.33 24.65
N LYS A 75 -21.51 6.45 25.94
CA LYS A 75 -22.87 6.67 26.43
C LYS A 75 -23.44 8.00 25.92
N GLU A 76 -22.66 9.07 25.97
CA GLU A 76 -23.06 10.39 25.47
C GLU A 76 -23.33 10.37 23.96
N ALA A 77 -22.44 9.73 23.19
CA ALA A 77 -22.61 9.58 21.75
C ALA A 77 -23.86 8.75 21.39
N LEU A 78 -24.14 7.66 22.12
CA LEU A 78 -25.36 6.87 21.91
C LEU A 78 -26.63 7.65 22.28
N VAL A 79 -26.62 8.39 23.39
CA VAL A 79 -27.76 9.26 23.76
C VAL A 79 -28.00 10.33 22.71
N PHE A 80 -26.93 10.90 22.16
CA PHE A 80 -27.01 11.87 21.07
C PHE A 80 -27.62 11.25 19.81
N LEU A 81 -27.12 10.09 19.35
CA LEU A 81 -27.67 9.40 18.17
C LEU A 81 -29.14 9.03 18.33
N ARG A 82 -29.58 8.61 19.53
CA ARG A 82 -31.00 8.33 19.81
C ARG A 82 -31.89 9.58 19.72
N ARG A 83 -31.35 10.75 20.04
CA ARG A 83 -32.07 12.04 19.97
C ARG A 83 -32.06 12.66 18.57
N THR A 84 -31.25 12.13 17.66
CA THR A 84 -31.09 12.65 16.29
C THR A 84 -31.18 11.50 15.26
N PRO A 85 -32.38 10.97 14.99
CA PRO A 85 -32.57 9.80 14.11
C PRO A 85 -32.10 10.03 12.67
N GLN A 86 -32.15 11.26 12.16
CA GLN A 86 -31.59 11.64 10.86
C GLN A 86 -30.07 11.42 10.82
N LEU A 87 -29.39 11.70 11.93
CA LEU A 87 -27.96 11.51 12.06
C LEU A 87 -27.59 10.03 12.25
N ALA A 88 -28.37 9.29 13.05
CA ALA A 88 -28.23 7.85 13.16
C ALA A 88 -28.31 7.17 11.79
N HIS A 89 -29.30 7.55 10.97
CA HIS A 89 -29.44 7.04 9.61
C HIS A 89 -28.28 7.47 8.69
N LEU A 90 -27.73 8.67 8.88
CA LEU A 90 -26.55 9.11 8.14
C LEU A 90 -25.29 8.35 8.53
N VAL A 91 -25.05 8.12 9.81
CA VAL A 91 -23.94 7.29 10.32
C VAL A 91 -24.09 5.84 9.86
N GLU A 92 -25.31 5.32 9.82
CA GLU A 92 -25.61 4.00 9.26
C GLU A 92 -25.30 3.96 7.77
N ARG A 93 -25.79 4.91 6.96
CA ARG A 93 -25.46 4.98 5.53
C ARG A 93 -23.97 5.17 5.27
N LEU A 94 -23.30 6.01 6.06
CA LEU A 94 -21.85 6.21 5.96
C LEU A 94 -21.11 4.94 6.35
N SER A 95 -21.46 4.25 7.42
CA SER A 95 -20.84 2.97 7.81
C SER A 95 -21.11 1.85 6.80
N GLN A 96 -22.22 1.93 6.05
CA GLN A 96 -22.52 1.05 4.92
C GLN A 96 -21.93 1.50 3.58
N SER A 97 -21.35 2.71 3.50
CA SER A 97 -20.66 3.14 2.28
C SER A 97 -19.50 2.17 1.97
N PRO A 98 -19.18 1.94 0.68
CA PRO A 98 -18.04 1.12 0.31
C PRO A 98 -16.74 1.57 0.98
N GLU A 99 -16.52 2.90 1.08
CA GLU A 99 -15.33 3.49 1.72
C GLU A 99 -15.26 3.18 3.21
N SER A 100 -16.32 3.41 3.98
CA SER A 100 -16.30 3.08 5.42
C SER A 100 -16.22 1.59 5.67
N ARG A 101 -16.87 0.76 4.85
CA ARG A 101 -16.72 -0.70 4.96
C ARG A 101 -15.28 -1.13 4.67
N TRP A 102 -14.64 -0.51 3.67
CA TRP A 102 -13.22 -0.72 3.40
C TRP A 102 -12.36 -0.28 4.60
N ARG A 103 -12.55 0.92 5.14
CA ARG A 103 -11.82 1.41 6.34
C ARG A 103 -12.02 0.50 7.55
N LEU A 104 -13.26 0.15 7.86
CA LEU A 104 -13.61 -0.82 8.93
C LEU A 104 -12.92 -2.16 8.74
N ARG A 105 -12.80 -2.65 7.50
CA ARG A 105 -12.04 -3.87 7.19
C ARG A 105 -10.54 -3.69 7.44
N GLN A 106 -9.97 -2.53 7.10
CA GLN A 106 -8.57 -2.22 7.40
C GLN A 106 -8.30 -2.18 8.92
N LEU A 107 -9.31 -1.82 9.70
CA LEU A 107 -9.20 -1.71 11.16
C LEU A 107 -9.51 -3.03 11.90
N ASN A 108 -9.84 -4.11 11.19
CA ASN A 108 -10.11 -5.39 11.81
C ASN A 108 -8.84 -5.89 12.56
N PRO A 109 -8.88 -6.06 13.89
CA PRO A 109 -7.69 -6.40 14.67
C PRO A 109 -7.03 -7.71 14.26
N GLU A 110 -7.80 -8.72 13.86
CA GLU A 110 -7.27 -10.00 13.39
C GLU A 110 -6.59 -9.85 12.03
N ARG A 111 -7.15 -9.02 11.13
CA ARG A 111 -6.51 -8.71 9.84
C ARG A 111 -5.24 -7.89 10.03
N ILE A 112 -5.23 -6.92 10.94
CA ILE A 112 -4.01 -6.17 11.31
C ILE A 112 -2.96 -7.12 11.86
N LYS A 113 -3.32 -7.98 12.81
CA LYS A 113 -2.41 -8.97 13.41
C LYS A 113 -1.83 -9.92 12.35
N TYR A 114 -2.68 -10.43 11.47
CA TYR A 114 -2.25 -11.28 10.36
C TYR A 114 -1.30 -10.55 9.41
N ARG A 115 -1.64 -9.32 8.99
CA ARG A 115 -0.76 -8.50 8.13
C ARG A 115 0.58 -8.20 8.77
N LYS A 116 0.61 -7.87 10.07
CA LYS A 116 1.85 -7.67 10.84
C LYS A 116 2.71 -8.92 10.87
N ALA A 117 2.10 -10.08 11.15
CA ALA A 117 2.82 -11.36 11.18
C ALA A 117 3.37 -11.74 9.79
N GLU A 118 2.57 -11.56 8.74
CA GLU A 118 2.96 -11.86 7.37
C GLU A 118 4.04 -10.91 6.86
N ALA A 119 3.93 -9.60 7.14
CA ALA A 119 4.95 -8.61 6.83
C ALA A 119 6.27 -8.91 7.55
N ALA A 120 6.22 -9.33 8.83
CA ALA A 120 7.41 -9.76 9.58
C ALA A 120 8.07 -11.02 8.98
N ARG A 121 7.26 -11.97 8.48
CA ARG A 121 7.76 -13.18 7.82
C ARG A 121 8.43 -12.84 6.48
N ILE A 122 7.78 -12.04 5.65
CA ILE A 122 8.30 -11.60 4.34
C ILE A 122 9.57 -10.76 4.53
N SER A 123 9.60 -9.83 5.48
CA SER A 123 10.76 -8.95 5.75
C SER A 123 12.02 -9.70 6.16
N ALA A 124 11.89 -10.70 7.03
CA ALA A 124 13.03 -11.54 7.41
C ALA A 124 13.65 -12.24 6.19
N GLU A 125 12.82 -12.83 5.32
CA GLU A 125 13.30 -13.56 4.15
C GLU A 125 13.82 -12.63 3.05
N VAL A 126 13.13 -11.51 2.79
CA VAL A 126 13.55 -10.50 1.82
C VAL A 126 14.89 -9.90 2.22
N SER A 127 15.07 -9.53 3.50
CA SER A 127 16.35 -9.06 4.03
C SER A 127 17.47 -10.06 3.75
N ARG A 128 17.24 -11.34 4.04
CA ARG A 128 18.23 -12.40 3.84
C ARG A 128 18.60 -12.55 2.36
N LEU A 129 17.60 -12.67 1.48
CA LEU A 129 17.81 -12.83 0.03
C LEU A 129 18.56 -11.64 -0.58
N VAL A 130 18.19 -10.42 -0.21
CA VAL A 130 18.86 -9.20 -0.67
C VAL A 130 20.30 -9.14 -0.16
N GLY A 131 20.52 -9.40 1.14
CA GLY A 131 21.86 -9.39 1.73
C GLY A 131 22.80 -10.42 1.08
N ASP A 132 22.32 -11.64 0.86
CA ASP A 132 23.07 -12.70 0.17
C ASP A 132 23.44 -12.28 -1.27
N ALA A 133 22.49 -11.70 -2.01
CA ALA A 133 22.71 -11.22 -3.37
C ALA A 133 23.74 -10.08 -3.41
N LEU A 134 23.61 -9.06 -2.56
CA LEU A 134 24.53 -7.93 -2.51
C LEU A 134 25.95 -8.36 -2.09
N ARG A 135 26.11 -9.26 -1.12
CA ARG A 135 27.42 -9.82 -0.75
C ARG A 135 28.04 -10.62 -1.90
N SER A 136 27.22 -11.35 -2.66
CA SER A 136 27.69 -12.05 -3.87
C SER A 136 28.26 -11.07 -4.88
N LEU A 137 27.54 -9.98 -5.17
CA LEU A 137 27.97 -8.93 -6.10
C LEU A 137 29.25 -8.22 -5.62
N ALA A 138 29.33 -7.87 -4.33
CA ALA A 138 30.52 -7.25 -3.75
C ALA A 138 31.77 -8.14 -3.90
N ARG A 139 31.64 -9.45 -3.64
CA ARG A 139 32.75 -10.41 -3.83
C ARG A 139 33.18 -10.54 -5.29
N GLN A 140 32.23 -10.53 -6.23
CA GLN A 140 32.53 -10.56 -7.66
C GLN A 140 33.31 -9.31 -8.11
N GLY A 141 32.95 -8.13 -7.59
CA GLY A 141 33.67 -6.88 -7.85
C GLY A 141 35.10 -6.87 -7.29
N GLN A 142 35.31 -7.38 -6.07
CA GLN A 142 36.62 -7.38 -5.39
C GLN A 142 37.58 -8.46 -5.93
N GLY A 143 37.07 -9.64 -6.32
CA GLY A 143 37.89 -10.76 -6.79
C GLY A 143 38.69 -10.47 -8.07
N ALA A 144 38.27 -9.48 -8.86
CA ALA A 144 38.97 -9.04 -10.06
C ALA A 144 40.23 -8.21 -9.77
N GLY A 145 40.48 -7.79 -8.52
CA GLY A 145 41.61 -6.91 -8.15
C GLY A 145 42.82 -7.60 -7.51
N ALA A 146 42.63 -8.70 -6.77
CA ALA A 146 43.65 -9.19 -5.83
C ALA A 146 44.45 -10.42 -6.28
N ARG A 147 44.04 -11.14 -7.33
CA ARG A 147 44.74 -12.38 -7.80
C ARG A 147 45.69 -12.18 -8.99
N GLY A 148 46.05 -10.94 -9.30
CA GLY A 148 46.82 -10.60 -10.51
C GLY A 148 48.35 -10.69 -10.42
N GLN A 149 48.96 -11.25 -9.36
CA GLN A 149 50.42 -11.21 -9.22
C GLN A 149 51.18 -12.52 -8.96
N GLU A 150 50.51 -13.68 -8.83
CA GLU A 150 51.23 -14.96 -8.71
C GLU A 150 50.74 -15.97 -9.76
N ASN A 151 51.67 -16.44 -10.60
CA ASN A 151 51.56 -17.45 -11.66
C ASN A 151 50.92 -17.05 -12.99
N GLN A 152 51.72 -16.35 -13.81
CA GLN A 152 51.63 -16.39 -15.27
C GLN A 152 52.21 -17.72 -15.80
N ASN A 153 51.35 -18.68 -16.12
CA ASN A 153 51.57 -19.66 -17.20
C ASN A 153 50.32 -20.54 -17.35
N SER A 154 49.31 -20.06 -18.08
CA SER A 154 48.40 -20.86 -18.92
C SER A 154 47.26 -19.99 -19.46
N SER A 155 47.12 -19.99 -20.77
CA SER A 155 46.26 -19.12 -21.59
C SER A 155 44.77 -19.52 -21.56
N SER A 156 43.97 -18.82 -20.77
CA SER A 156 42.57 -18.50 -21.11
C SER A 156 42.15 -17.22 -20.36
N HIS A 157 42.37 -16.07 -20.99
CA HIS A 157 41.95 -14.78 -20.45
C HIS A 157 40.43 -14.63 -20.61
N ALA A 158 39.67 -14.95 -19.57
CA ALA A 158 38.31 -14.42 -19.47
C ALA A 158 38.41 -12.90 -19.24
N PRO A 159 37.67 -12.07 -20.00
CA PRO A 159 37.73 -10.62 -19.86
C PRO A 159 37.31 -10.18 -18.46
N ARG A 160 38.06 -9.22 -17.90
CA ARG A 160 37.79 -8.64 -16.57
C ARG A 160 36.43 -7.93 -16.60
N PRO A 161 35.49 -8.23 -15.68
CA PRO A 161 34.21 -7.55 -15.65
C PRO A 161 34.43 -6.06 -15.36
N THR A 162 33.90 -5.22 -16.25
CA THR A 162 33.89 -3.77 -16.05
C THR A 162 32.83 -3.38 -15.02
N PRO A 163 32.98 -2.26 -14.28
CA PRO A 163 31.97 -1.78 -13.32
C PRO A 163 30.56 -1.57 -13.92
N HIS A 164 30.48 -1.47 -15.24
CA HIS A 164 29.24 -1.30 -16.01
C HIS A 164 28.75 -2.59 -16.69
N ALA A 165 29.38 -3.73 -16.39
CA ALA A 165 28.91 -4.99 -16.94
C ALA A 165 27.50 -5.28 -16.41
N PRO A 166 26.56 -5.69 -17.28
CA PRO A 166 25.24 -6.12 -16.84
C PRO A 166 25.36 -7.24 -15.79
N VAL A 167 24.57 -7.11 -14.73
CA VAL A 167 24.40 -8.13 -13.69
C VAL A 167 23.15 -8.93 -14.02
N SER A 168 23.32 -10.21 -14.32
CA SER A 168 22.21 -11.16 -14.49
C SER A 168 21.66 -11.52 -13.11
N MET A 169 20.44 -11.07 -12.80
CA MET A 169 19.76 -11.40 -11.55
C MET A 169 19.02 -12.74 -11.64
N MET A 170 18.45 -13.02 -12.80
CA MET A 170 17.78 -14.28 -13.15
C MET A 170 17.71 -14.40 -14.68
N PRO A 171 17.35 -15.58 -15.24
CA PRO A 171 17.18 -15.71 -16.69
C PRO A 171 16.23 -14.64 -17.24
N GLY A 172 16.70 -13.85 -18.22
CA GLY A 172 15.90 -12.78 -18.84
C GLY A 172 15.86 -11.46 -18.07
N LEU A 173 16.54 -11.34 -16.93
CA LEU A 173 16.64 -10.09 -16.16
C LEU A 173 18.10 -9.68 -15.94
N ASP A 174 18.59 -8.85 -16.85
CA ASP A 174 19.87 -8.18 -16.71
C ASP A 174 19.67 -6.73 -16.26
N VAL A 175 20.56 -6.27 -15.37
CA VAL A 175 20.57 -4.89 -14.87
C VAL A 175 21.94 -4.31 -15.07
N THR A 176 22.03 -3.18 -15.76
CA THR A 176 23.27 -2.40 -15.78
C THR A 176 23.30 -1.53 -14.52
N PRO A 177 24.23 -1.76 -13.59
CA PRO A 177 24.26 -1.03 -12.33
C PRO A 177 24.54 0.45 -12.55
N ALA A 178 23.85 1.33 -11.83
CA ALA A 178 24.19 2.74 -11.75
C ALA A 178 25.59 2.91 -11.12
N VAL A 179 26.39 3.82 -11.67
CA VAL A 179 27.86 3.82 -11.54
C VAL A 179 28.43 3.91 -10.10
N PRO A 180 27.87 4.65 -9.13
CA PRO A 180 28.41 4.58 -7.78
C PRO A 180 28.01 3.28 -7.04
N THR A 181 26.89 2.64 -7.43
CA THR A 181 26.22 1.61 -6.63
C THR A 181 27.13 0.43 -6.32
N LEU A 182 27.79 -0.17 -7.31
CA LEU A 182 28.66 -1.34 -7.06
C LEU A 182 30.02 -0.98 -6.43
N THR A 183 30.54 0.21 -6.72
CA THR A 183 31.85 0.63 -6.19
C THR A 183 31.80 1.04 -4.72
N GLN A 184 30.62 1.41 -4.22
CA GLN A 184 30.40 1.83 -2.84
C GLN A 184 29.87 0.71 -1.94
N LEU A 185 29.30 -0.34 -2.56
CA LEU A 185 28.72 -1.47 -1.86
C LEU A 185 29.73 -2.18 -0.95
N ASN A 186 29.56 -1.99 0.35
CA ASN A 186 30.38 -2.58 1.40
C ASN A 186 29.49 -3.23 2.47
N GLU A 187 30.09 -4.00 3.38
CA GLU A 187 29.34 -4.75 4.40
C GLU A 187 28.50 -3.83 5.31
N THR A 188 28.94 -2.61 5.59
CA THR A 188 28.17 -1.64 6.38
C THR A 188 26.90 -1.21 5.64
N GLU A 189 26.98 -0.95 4.34
CA GLU A 189 25.82 -0.63 3.51
C GLU A 189 24.86 -1.82 3.39
N ILE A 190 25.40 -3.03 3.18
CA ILE A 190 24.62 -4.28 3.13
C ILE A 190 23.86 -4.52 4.43
N GLN A 191 24.51 -4.34 5.59
CA GLN A 191 23.85 -4.48 6.89
C GLN A 191 22.79 -3.40 7.11
N ALA A 192 22.98 -2.18 6.59
CA ALA A 192 21.95 -1.14 6.62
C ALA A 192 20.72 -1.55 5.82
N PHE A 193 20.90 -2.12 4.62
CA PHE A 193 19.80 -2.70 3.83
C PHE A 193 19.07 -3.81 4.57
N GLU A 194 19.81 -4.77 5.11
CA GLU A 194 19.22 -5.90 5.85
C GLU A 194 18.44 -5.40 7.07
N THR A 195 18.99 -4.44 7.80
CA THR A 195 18.34 -3.86 8.99
C THR A 195 17.06 -3.14 8.62
N TRP A 196 17.08 -2.33 7.56
CA TRP A 196 15.89 -1.63 7.06
C TRP A 196 14.84 -2.61 6.54
N LEU A 197 15.21 -3.57 5.70
CA LEU A 197 14.30 -4.56 5.11
C LEU A 197 13.70 -5.52 6.15
N ARG A 198 14.32 -5.70 7.32
CA ARG A 198 13.76 -6.47 8.45
C ARG A 198 12.63 -5.74 9.18
N GLN A 199 12.50 -4.43 9.01
CA GLN A 199 11.40 -3.67 9.59
C GLN A 199 10.13 -4.02 8.81
N PRO A 200 9.09 -4.59 9.43
CA PRO A 200 7.85 -4.93 8.73
C PRO A 200 7.28 -3.73 7.97
N GLU A 201 7.42 -2.53 8.53
CA GLU A 201 6.95 -1.26 7.97
C GLU A 201 7.62 -0.91 6.64
N SER A 202 8.83 -1.40 6.40
CA SER A 202 9.50 -1.25 5.09
C SER A 202 8.78 -2.04 4.00
N LEU A 203 8.05 -3.11 4.35
CA LEU A 203 7.41 -4.03 3.39
C LEU A 203 5.88 -4.08 3.49
N CYS A 204 5.26 -3.43 4.47
CA CYS A 204 3.80 -3.28 4.61
C CYS A 204 3.13 -2.71 3.34
N SER A 205 3.93 -2.15 2.45
CA SER A 205 3.56 -1.38 1.27
C SER A 205 3.87 -2.07 -0.06
N ASN A 206 4.31 -3.33 -0.07
CA ASN A 206 4.74 -4.05 -1.29
C ASN A 206 3.58 -4.46 -2.23
N CYS A 207 2.68 -3.52 -2.51
CA CYS A 207 1.56 -3.67 -3.43
C CYS A 207 2.01 -4.13 -4.83
N ALA A 208 3.20 -3.72 -5.30
CA ALA A 208 3.74 -4.12 -6.60
C ALA A 208 4.01 -5.64 -6.71
N PRO A 209 4.92 -6.25 -5.91
CA PRO A 209 5.09 -7.70 -5.91
C PRO A 209 3.79 -8.47 -5.65
N ASN A 210 2.94 -7.94 -4.77
CA ASN A 210 1.66 -8.56 -4.44
C ASN A 210 0.63 -8.50 -5.57
N ALA A 211 0.68 -7.47 -6.42
CA ALA A 211 -0.14 -7.39 -7.62
C ALA A 211 0.43 -8.22 -8.78
N LEU A 212 1.76 -8.36 -8.86
CA LEU A 212 2.40 -9.15 -9.90
C LEU A 212 2.23 -10.67 -9.69
N ALA A 213 2.34 -11.16 -8.45
CA ALA A 213 2.18 -12.58 -8.14
C ALA A 213 0.89 -13.24 -8.71
N PRO A 214 -0.32 -12.69 -8.49
CA PRO A 214 -1.55 -13.24 -9.06
C PRO A 214 -1.61 -13.10 -10.59
N MET A 215 -0.98 -12.08 -11.18
CA MET A 215 -0.87 -11.95 -12.63
C MET A 215 -0.02 -13.08 -13.24
N LEU A 216 1.11 -13.40 -12.61
CA LEU A 216 1.94 -14.57 -12.97
C LEU A 216 1.20 -15.89 -12.76
N GLY A 217 0.47 -16.02 -11.64
CA GLY A 217 -0.31 -17.22 -11.33
C GLY A 217 -1.35 -17.54 -12.41
N ARG A 218 -1.96 -16.52 -13.03
CA ARG A 218 -2.95 -16.69 -14.13
C ARG A 218 -2.36 -17.29 -15.41
N VAL A 219 -1.04 -17.16 -15.62
CA VAL A 219 -0.33 -17.77 -16.75
C VAL A 219 0.46 -19.01 -16.33
N GLY A 220 0.16 -19.58 -15.16
CA GLY A 220 0.78 -20.81 -14.65
C GLY A 220 2.18 -20.64 -14.07
N ILE A 221 2.61 -19.40 -13.82
CA ILE A 221 3.92 -19.10 -13.24
C ILE A 221 3.75 -18.85 -11.74
N SER A 222 4.40 -19.68 -10.92
CA SER A 222 4.44 -19.50 -9.47
C SER A 222 5.70 -18.74 -9.07
N ALA A 223 5.53 -17.59 -8.44
CA ALA A 223 6.61 -16.83 -7.82
C ALA A 223 6.17 -16.39 -6.43
N SER A 224 7.02 -16.60 -5.42
CA SER A 224 6.69 -16.20 -4.05
C SER A 224 6.82 -14.69 -3.89
N ARG A 225 6.08 -14.12 -2.93
CA ARG A 225 6.10 -12.69 -2.63
C ARG A 225 7.50 -12.22 -2.21
N GLU A 226 8.22 -13.04 -1.47
CA GLU A 226 9.58 -12.78 -1.01
C GLU A 226 10.54 -12.67 -2.19
N ILE A 227 10.49 -13.63 -3.12
CA ILE A 227 11.34 -13.62 -4.31
C ILE A 227 11.06 -12.38 -5.16
N LEU A 228 9.79 -12.10 -5.46
CA LEU A 228 9.41 -10.93 -6.26
C LEU A 228 9.80 -9.62 -5.57
N THR A 229 9.64 -9.53 -4.25
CA THR A 229 10.03 -8.34 -3.47
C THR A 229 11.54 -8.14 -3.48
N SER A 230 12.33 -9.19 -3.24
CA SER A 230 13.79 -9.11 -3.27
C SER A 230 14.31 -8.72 -4.66
N GLN A 231 13.72 -9.29 -5.72
CA GLN A 231 14.08 -8.94 -7.09
C GLN A 231 13.66 -7.50 -7.44
N ALA A 232 12.48 -7.06 -7.02
CA ALA A 232 12.04 -5.68 -7.22
C ALA A 232 12.98 -4.68 -6.54
N PHE A 233 13.33 -4.94 -5.27
CA PHE A 233 14.29 -4.13 -4.53
C PHE A 233 15.64 -4.06 -5.26
N LEU A 234 16.20 -5.21 -5.64
CA LEU A 234 17.51 -5.26 -6.30
C LEU A 234 17.48 -4.57 -7.66
N LEU A 235 16.38 -4.70 -8.42
CA LEU A 235 16.20 -4.07 -9.72
C LEU A 235 16.17 -2.54 -9.60
N ASP A 236 15.38 -2.02 -8.66
CA ASP A 236 15.31 -0.58 -8.41
C ASP A 236 16.60 -0.03 -7.79
N TYR A 237 17.25 -0.78 -6.88
CA TYR A 237 18.52 -0.37 -6.28
C TYR A 237 19.65 -0.32 -7.31
N LEU A 238 19.87 -1.41 -8.05
CA LEU A 238 20.92 -1.49 -9.06
C LEU A 238 20.64 -0.54 -10.23
N GLY A 239 19.37 -0.34 -10.59
CA GLY A 239 18.95 0.62 -11.61
C GLY A 239 19.13 2.09 -11.20
N GLY A 240 19.40 2.37 -9.92
CA GLY A 240 19.50 3.74 -9.39
C GLY A 240 18.16 4.41 -9.13
N ASN A 241 17.07 3.63 -9.11
CA ASN A 241 15.70 4.09 -8.90
C ASN A 241 15.42 4.31 -7.42
N LEU A 242 16.07 3.53 -6.55
CA LEU A 242 15.88 3.62 -5.11
C LEU A 242 16.75 4.74 -4.50
N GLN A 243 16.13 5.87 -4.15
CA GLN A 243 16.81 6.99 -3.49
C GLN A 243 16.95 6.74 -1.98
N LEU A 244 18.07 6.13 -1.58
CA LEU A 244 18.31 5.65 -0.21
C LEU A 244 18.80 6.73 0.76
N ARG A 245 18.36 7.98 0.64
CA ARG A 245 18.93 9.10 1.42
C ARG A 245 18.77 8.95 2.94
N ALA A 246 17.93 8.04 3.45
CA ALA A 246 17.79 7.84 4.89
C ALA A 246 17.36 6.42 5.37
N PHE A 247 17.35 5.37 4.54
CA PHE A 247 16.87 4.01 4.93
C PHE A 247 15.61 4.03 5.81
N SER A 248 14.65 4.86 5.43
CA SER A 248 13.49 5.15 6.25
C SER A 248 12.23 5.08 5.41
N GLY A 249 11.18 4.53 6.00
CA GLY A 249 9.88 4.45 5.37
C GLY A 249 9.72 3.21 4.49
N PRO A 250 8.60 3.15 3.75
CA PRO A 250 8.22 1.99 2.96
C PRO A 250 9.09 1.85 1.71
N LEU A 251 9.34 0.60 1.32
CA LEU A 251 9.85 0.27 0.00
C LEU A 251 8.82 0.70 -1.03
N THR A 252 9.26 1.55 -1.96
CA THR A 252 8.48 1.93 -3.14
C THR A 252 9.08 1.24 -4.35
N VAL A 253 8.22 0.67 -5.18
CA VAL A 253 8.61 -0.08 -6.37
C VAL A 253 8.06 0.63 -7.60
N SER A 254 8.94 0.89 -8.56
CA SER A 254 8.55 1.58 -9.79
C SER A 254 7.71 0.70 -10.71
N MET A 255 6.83 1.32 -11.52
CA MET A 255 6.05 0.60 -12.53
C MET A 255 6.95 -0.05 -13.58
N ASP A 256 8.09 0.59 -13.90
CA ASP A 256 9.15 0.01 -14.75
C ASP A 256 9.68 -1.31 -14.18
N THR A 257 9.95 -1.36 -12.87
CA THR A 257 10.39 -2.58 -12.19
C THR A 257 9.34 -3.69 -12.26
N VAL A 258 8.07 -3.38 -12.03
CA VAL A 258 6.97 -4.36 -12.17
C VAL A 258 6.92 -4.93 -13.59
N GLN A 259 7.02 -4.06 -14.60
CA GLN A 259 7.01 -4.47 -16.01
C GLN A 259 8.19 -5.38 -16.35
N ARG A 260 9.41 -5.00 -15.96
CA ARG A 260 10.63 -5.76 -16.23
C ARG A 260 10.64 -7.12 -15.53
N LEU A 261 10.14 -7.17 -14.29
CA LEU A 261 9.94 -8.45 -13.60
C LEU A 261 8.93 -9.33 -14.33
N ALA A 262 7.75 -8.79 -14.70
CA ALA A 262 6.78 -9.54 -15.46
C ALA A 262 7.40 -10.14 -16.73
N GLN A 263 8.15 -9.32 -17.48
CA GLN A 263 8.81 -9.74 -18.71
C GLN A 263 9.87 -10.83 -18.48
N ALA A 264 10.67 -10.73 -17.41
CA ALA A 264 11.66 -11.74 -17.05
C ALA A 264 11.02 -13.09 -16.70
N TYR A 265 9.80 -13.07 -16.18
CA TYR A 265 8.99 -14.27 -15.98
C TYR A 265 8.23 -14.71 -17.25
N GLY A 266 8.36 -14.02 -18.38
CA GLY A 266 7.67 -14.35 -19.64
C GLY A 266 6.26 -13.78 -19.78
N LEU A 267 5.82 -12.92 -18.86
CA LEU A 267 4.56 -12.19 -18.95
C LEU A 267 4.81 -10.79 -19.54
N THR A 268 4.33 -10.55 -20.76
CA THR A 268 4.47 -9.23 -21.38
C THR A 268 3.35 -8.31 -20.91
N LEU A 269 3.71 -7.34 -20.06
CA LEU A 269 2.86 -6.24 -19.66
C LEU A 269 3.31 -4.94 -20.33
N ASN A 270 2.36 -4.12 -20.76
CA ASN A 270 2.59 -2.79 -21.31
C ASN A 270 2.08 -1.76 -20.31
N THR A 271 2.91 -0.76 -20.03
CA THR A 271 2.52 0.37 -19.20
C THR A 271 1.80 1.41 -20.05
N VAL A 272 0.58 1.74 -19.66
CA VAL A 272 -0.31 2.60 -20.46
C VAL A 272 -0.99 3.63 -19.56
N GLU A 273 -1.34 4.77 -20.13
CA GLU A 273 -2.36 5.66 -19.60
C GLU A 273 -3.70 5.29 -20.23
N LEU A 274 -4.72 5.07 -19.40
CA LEU A 274 -6.08 4.76 -19.80
C LEU A 274 -7.01 5.96 -19.59
N THR A 275 -7.94 6.16 -20.51
CA THR A 275 -9.14 6.95 -20.27
C THR A 275 -10.15 6.17 -19.42
N PRO A 276 -11.12 6.83 -18.76
CA PRO A 276 -12.20 6.14 -18.06
C PRO A 276 -12.98 5.16 -18.96
N ASP A 277 -13.20 5.52 -20.22
CA ASP A 277 -13.91 4.65 -21.17
C ASP A 277 -13.07 3.42 -21.55
N GLU A 278 -11.75 3.56 -21.67
CA GLU A 278 -10.86 2.42 -21.94
C GLU A 278 -10.77 1.45 -20.75
N LEU A 279 -10.90 1.94 -19.51
CA LEU A 279 -10.91 1.10 -18.30
C LEU A 279 -12.00 0.03 -18.37
N VAL A 280 -13.22 0.42 -18.75
CA VAL A 280 -14.38 -0.49 -18.79
C VAL A 280 -14.38 -1.41 -20.01
N LEU A 281 -13.49 -1.18 -20.99
CA LEU A 281 -13.32 -2.04 -22.17
C LEU A 281 -12.30 -3.16 -21.96
N LEU A 282 -11.57 -3.16 -20.84
CA LEU A 282 -10.55 -4.15 -20.55
C LEU A 282 -11.14 -5.56 -20.44
N ARG A 283 -10.55 -6.50 -21.20
CA ARG A 283 -10.99 -7.90 -21.22
C ARG A 283 -10.14 -8.81 -20.35
N PHE A 284 -8.92 -8.39 -20.06
CA PHE A 284 -7.98 -9.13 -19.23
C PHE A 284 -7.66 -8.34 -17.97
N PRO A 285 -7.27 -9.04 -16.88
CA PRO A 285 -6.80 -8.38 -15.68
C PRO A 285 -5.63 -7.44 -15.97
N MET A 286 -5.55 -6.37 -15.20
CA MET A 286 -4.46 -5.39 -15.27
C MET A 286 -3.98 -5.02 -13.87
N ILE A 287 -2.77 -4.49 -13.77
CA ILE A 287 -2.30 -3.86 -12.53
C ILE A 287 -2.57 -2.37 -12.64
N ALA A 288 -3.46 -1.83 -11.81
CA ALA A 288 -3.80 -0.40 -11.79
C ALA A 288 -2.99 0.33 -10.71
N ALA A 289 -2.52 1.53 -11.02
CA ALA A 289 -1.90 2.45 -10.07
C ALA A 289 -2.93 3.39 -9.47
N LEU A 290 -3.05 3.38 -8.14
CA LEU A 290 -3.98 4.21 -7.39
C LEU A 290 -3.24 5.28 -6.57
N ASP A 291 -3.88 6.42 -6.40
CA ASP A 291 -3.52 7.52 -5.52
C ASP A 291 -4.46 7.50 -4.32
N LEU A 292 -4.02 6.86 -3.24
CA LEU A 292 -4.78 6.79 -1.99
C LEU A 292 -4.58 8.04 -1.13
N THR A 293 -3.47 8.78 -1.32
CA THR A 293 -3.14 10.00 -0.57
C THR A 293 -3.87 11.24 -1.10
N LYS A 294 -4.43 11.15 -2.31
CA LYS A 294 -5.12 12.22 -3.06
C LYS A 294 -4.20 13.40 -3.40
N ASP A 295 -2.90 13.15 -3.57
CA ASP A 295 -1.91 14.17 -3.95
C ASP A 295 -1.59 14.18 -5.46
N GLY A 296 -2.27 13.34 -6.24
CA GLY A 296 -2.08 13.16 -7.67
C GLY A 296 -0.95 12.19 -8.03
N VAL A 297 -0.32 11.55 -7.05
CA VAL A 297 0.80 10.62 -7.26
C VAL A 297 0.38 9.22 -6.85
N ALA A 298 0.66 8.24 -7.72
CA ALA A 298 0.43 6.84 -7.37
C ALA A 298 1.24 6.46 -6.12
N ASP A 299 0.59 5.76 -5.21
CA ASP A 299 1.22 5.17 -4.03
C ASP A 299 0.77 3.72 -3.82
N HIS A 300 -0.12 3.20 -4.64
CA HIS A 300 -0.70 1.86 -4.46
C HIS A 300 -0.93 1.12 -5.77
N TYR A 301 -0.81 -0.20 -5.74
CA TYR A 301 -1.12 -1.07 -6.87
C TYR A 301 -2.16 -2.12 -6.50
N VAL A 302 -3.14 -2.31 -7.39
CA VAL A 302 -4.15 -3.35 -7.28
C VAL A 302 -4.26 -4.12 -8.59
N VAL A 303 -4.80 -5.34 -8.55
CA VAL A 303 -5.12 -6.08 -9.78
C VAL A 303 -6.59 -5.90 -10.09
N VAL A 304 -6.93 -5.09 -11.07
CA VAL A 304 -8.30 -5.00 -11.58
C VAL A 304 -8.59 -6.27 -12.37
N THR A 305 -9.61 -7.02 -11.95
CA THR A 305 -10.01 -8.29 -12.58
C THR A 305 -11.20 -8.14 -13.50
N GLU A 306 -12.09 -7.20 -13.21
CA GLU A 306 -13.26 -6.86 -14.04
C GLU A 306 -13.59 -5.37 -13.82
N ALA A 307 -13.97 -4.67 -14.89
CA ALA A 307 -14.44 -3.30 -14.82
C ALA A 307 -15.64 -3.15 -15.76
N THR A 308 -16.73 -2.59 -15.25
CA THR A 308 -17.94 -2.26 -15.99
C THR A 308 -18.32 -0.80 -15.74
N ASP A 309 -19.39 -0.32 -16.36
CA ASP A 309 -19.90 1.03 -16.08
C ASP A 309 -20.31 1.21 -14.61
N ASP A 310 -20.85 0.15 -13.99
CA ASP A 310 -21.38 0.22 -12.63
C ASP A 310 -20.34 -0.06 -11.52
N ARG A 311 -19.39 -0.98 -11.74
CA ARG A 311 -18.44 -1.43 -10.71
C ARG A 311 -17.06 -1.81 -11.25
N VAL A 312 -16.10 -1.81 -10.34
CA VAL A 312 -14.76 -2.37 -10.53
C VAL A 312 -14.51 -3.43 -9.46
N ASP A 313 -14.19 -4.63 -9.92
CA ASP A 313 -13.75 -5.76 -9.09
C ASP A 313 -12.23 -5.86 -9.16
N TYR A 314 -11.57 -5.81 -8.01
CA TYR A 314 -10.11 -5.82 -7.93
C TYR A 314 -9.59 -6.67 -6.77
N LEU A 315 -8.34 -7.12 -6.91
CA LEU A 315 -7.58 -7.78 -5.86
C LEU A 315 -6.66 -6.75 -5.19
N GLU A 316 -6.83 -6.61 -3.88
CA GLU A 316 -5.96 -5.85 -3.01
C GLU A 316 -4.62 -6.56 -2.80
N SER A 317 -3.59 -5.82 -2.41
CA SER A 317 -2.24 -6.30 -2.14
C SER A 317 -2.17 -7.44 -1.09
N ASP A 318 -3.12 -7.52 -0.17
CA ASP A 318 -3.19 -8.63 0.78
C ASP A 318 -3.92 -9.88 0.24
N GLY A 319 -4.40 -9.83 -1.01
CA GLY A 319 -5.15 -10.90 -1.67
C GLY A 319 -6.66 -10.84 -1.43
N THR A 320 -7.16 -9.77 -0.79
CA THR A 320 -8.60 -9.59 -0.61
C THR A 320 -9.25 -9.15 -1.92
N HIS A 321 -10.37 -9.78 -2.28
CA HIS A 321 -11.22 -9.32 -3.36
C HIS A 321 -12.11 -8.17 -2.88
N GLU A 322 -12.10 -7.08 -3.62
CA GLU A 322 -12.86 -5.87 -3.33
C GLU A 322 -13.69 -5.50 -4.57
N THR A 323 -14.87 -4.93 -4.29
CA THR A 323 -15.80 -4.44 -5.32
C THR A 323 -16.24 -3.03 -4.90
N ILE A 324 -16.00 -2.05 -5.77
CA ILE A 324 -16.45 -0.67 -5.54
C ILE A 324 -17.14 -0.11 -6.79
N PRO A 325 -18.01 0.92 -6.65
CA PRO A 325 -18.58 1.59 -7.80
C PRO A 325 -17.51 2.20 -8.70
N THR A 326 -17.69 2.13 -10.03
CA THR A 326 -16.68 2.61 -10.99
C THR A 326 -16.31 4.07 -10.78
N TYR A 327 -17.29 4.93 -10.51
CA TYR A 327 -17.03 6.35 -10.23
C TYR A 327 -16.18 6.59 -8.97
N GLU A 328 -16.24 5.70 -7.97
CA GLU A 328 -15.37 5.79 -6.78
C GLU A 328 -13.95 5.32 -7.11
N PHE A 329 -13.82 4.22 -7.88
CA PHE A 329 -12.52 3.76 -8.36
C PHE A 329 -11.81 4.84 -9.19
N LEU A 330 -12.53 5.49 -10.10
CA LEU A 330 -12.00 6.56 -10.96
C LEU A 330 -11.49 7.78 -10.19
N LYS A 331 -11.94 8.03 -8.94
CA LYS A 331 -11.39 9.09 -8.08
C LYS A 331 -10.00 8.75 -7.54
N LEU A 332 -9.70 7.45 -7.39
CA LEU A 332 -8.42 6.94 -6.89
C LEU A 332 -7.48 6.56 -8.04
N PHE A 333 -8.03 6.20 -9.20
CA PHE A 333 -7.26 5.70 -10.32
C PHE A 333 -6.42 6.82 -10.95
N THR A 334 -5.10 6.67 -10.90
CA THR A 334 -4.16 7.62 -11.52
C THR A 334 -4.15 7.56 -13.05
N ARG A 335 -4.98 6.70 -13.63
CA ARG A 335 -5.06 6.39 -15.06
C ARG A 335 -3.90 5.54 -15.58
N TYR A 336 -2.88 5.26 -14.77
CA TYR A 336 -1.77 4.42 -15.18
C TYR A 336 -2.00 2.95 -14.84
N ALA A 337 -1.72 2.07 -15.80
CA ALA A 337 -1.87 0.65 -15.63
C ALA A 337 -0.79 -0.16 -16.35
N LEU A 338 -0.57 -1.39 -15.89
CA LEU A 338 0.11 -2.43 -16.65
C LEU A 338 -0.93 -3.40 -17.22
N VAL A 339 -1.10 -3.39 -18.54
CA VAL A 339 -2.06 -4.23 -19.28
C VAL A 339 -1.33 -5.33 -20.04
N ALA A 340 -1.93 -6.51 -20.18
CA ALA A 340 -1.38 -7.55 -21.03
C ALA A 340 -1.35 -7.08 -22.50
N SER A 341 -0.27 -7.37 -23.22
CA SER A 341 -0.01 -6.83 -24.56
C SER A 341 -1.03 -7.19 -25.66
N ALA A 342 -1.99 -8.07 -25.37
CA ALA A 342 -2.92 -8.59 -26.37
C ALA A 342 -3.87 -7.53 -26.95
N ASP A 343 -4.14 -6.43 -26.22
CA ASP A 343 -5.36 -5.66 -26.51
C ASP A 343 -5.16 -4.20 -26.94
N SER A 344 -3.93 -3.69 -27.06
CA SER A 344 -3.68 -2.32 -27.58
C SER A 344 -4.44 -1.18 -26.86
N TYR A 345 -4.83 -1.35 -25.59
CA TYR A 345 -5.54 -0.30 -24.85
C TYR A 345 -4.60 0.80 -24.38
N GLY A 346 -5.08 2.04 -24.41
CA GLY A 346 -4.40 3.18 -23.81
C GLY A 346 -3.20 3.69 -24.60
N THR A 347 -2.59 4.74 -24.05
CA THR A 347 -1.40 5.38 -24.60
C THR A 347 -0.16 4.84 -23.90
N LEU A 348 0.80 4.29 -24.67
CA LEU A 348 2.06 3.78 -24.11
C LEU A 348 2.85 4.88 -23.39
N LEU A 349 3.31 4.57 -22.18
CA LEU A 349 4.13 5.48 -21.39
C LEU A 349 5.61 5.46 -21.83
N SER A 350 6.26 6.62 -21.72
CA SER A 350 7.71 6.71 -21.88
C SER A 350 8.44 5.97 -20.76
N ALA A 351 9.72 5.64 -20.95
CA ALA A 351 10.54 5.02 -19.89
C ALA A 351 10.65 5.94 -18.65
N SER A 352 10.85 7.24 -18.84
CA SER A 352 10.93 8.19 -17.72
C SER A 352 9.62 8.30 -16.94
N HIS A 353 8.47 8.21 -17.61
CA HIS A 353 7.18 8.31 -16.97
C HIS A 353 6.86 7.04 -16.16
N ARG A 354 7.04 5.85 -16.76
CA ARG A 354 6.95 4.57 -16.03
C ARG A 354 7.83 4.53 -14.80
N HIS A 355 9.04 5.05 -14.96
CA HIS A 355 10.01 5.11 -13.89
C HIS A 355 9.49 6.00 -12.75
N ALA A 356 8.85 7.15 -13.02
CA ALA A 356 8.34 8.05 -11.99
C ALA A 356 7.09 7.55 -11.24
N ILE A 357 6.36 6.58 -11.80
CA ILE A 357 5.18 5.98 -11.16
C ILE A 357 5.65 4.90 -10.20
N HIS A 358 5.27 5.01 -8.93
CA HIS A 358 5.68 4.09 -7.88
C HIS A 358 4.46 3.57 -7.14
N GLY A 359 4.56 2.35 -6.63
CA GLY A 359 3.63 1.83 -5.64
C GLY A 359 4.39 1.49 -4.38
N GLY A 360 3.77 1.78 -3.26
CA GLY A 360 4.36 1.75 -1.94
C GLY A 360 3.57 2.71 -1.10
N HIS A 361 2.63 2.20 -0.31
CA HIS A 361 1.70 2.98 0.49
C HIS A 361 2.44 4.11 1.20
N ARG A 362 2.20 5.35 0.76
CA ARG A 362 2.87 6.55 1.29
C ARG A 362 2.17 7.08 2.53
N ASP A 363 0.98 6.58 2.82
CA ASP A 363 0.11 7.15 3.82
C ASP A 363 0.41 6.62 5.23
N LYS A 364 0.60 7.60 6.13
CA LYS A 364 0.34 7.71 7.60
C LYS A 364 0.23 6.47 8.50
N ASP A 365 0.75 5.32 8.13
CA ASP A 365 0.85 4.15 9.00
C ASP A 365 1.84 4.33 10.16
N THR A 366 2.48 5.50 10.27
CA THR A 366 2.99 6.02 11.54
C THR A 366 1.96 5.91 12.67
N TYR A 367 0.66 5.91 12.37
CA TYR A 367 -0.39 5.67 13.37
C TYR A 367 -0.70 4.18 13.64
N LEU A 368 -0.58 3.27 12.66
CA LEU A 368 -0.87 1.83 12.86
C LEU A 368 0.35 0.99 13.30
N TYR A 369 1.57 1.45 12.99
CA TYR A 369 2.83 0.75 13.24
C TYR A 369 3.85 1.55 14.08
N GLY A 370 3.53 2.79 14.45
CA GLY A 370 4.29 3.47 15.50
C GLY A 370 4.26 2.66 16.82
N PRO A 371 5.30 2.72 17.66
CA PRO A 371 5.20 2.17 19.00
C PRO A 371 3.97 2.78 19.66
N PRO A 372 3.14 2.00 20.41
CA PRO A 372 2.11 2.61 21.24
C PRO A 372 2.83 3.66 22.08
N LEU A 373 2.49 4.93 21.89
CA LEU A 373 3.14 6.05 22.56
C LEU A 373 3.31 5.68 24.03
N GLN A 374 4.57 5.52 24.46
CA GLN A 374 4.97 5.33 25.86
C GLN A 374 4.75 6.63 26.66
N VAL A 375 3.55 7.22 26.56
CA VAL A 375 3.12 8.36 27.38
C VAL A 375 2.59 7.88 28.74
N LEU A 376 2.57 6.56 28.99
CA LEU A 376 2.07 5.97 30.24
C LEU A 376 3.15 5.53 31.25
N SER A 377 4.43 5.92 31.10
CA SER A 377 5.45 5.67 32.14
C SER A 377 5.86 6.92 32.94
N LEU A 378 5.19 8.06 32.76
CA LEU A 378 5.44 9.29 33.55
C LEU A 378 4.32 9.61 34.55
N TYR A 379 3.32 8.74 34.74
CA TYR A 379 2.17 8.99 35.62
C TYR A 379 1.90 7.91 36.68
N THR A 380 2.85 7.01 36.97
CA THR A 380 2.75 6.09 38.13
C THR A 380 3.82 6.31 39.20
N ALA A 381 4.35 7.53 39.29
CA ALA A 381 5.14 7.97 40.44
C ALA A 381 4.66 9.36 40.90
N ALA A 382 3.47 9.38 41.52
CA ALA A 382 3.02 10.38 42.47
C ALA A 382 1.99 9.75 43.40
#